data_AF-A0A0F9DEK4-F1
#
_entry.id   AF-A0A0F9DEK4-F1
#
_cell.length_a   1.000
_cell.length_b   1.000
_cell.length_c   1.000
_cell.angle_alpha   90.00
_cell.angle_beta   90.00
_cell.angle_gamma   90.00
#
_symmetry.space_group_name_H-M   'P 1'
#
loop_
_entity.id
_entity.type
_entity.pdbx_description
1 polymer ?
#
loop_
_entity_poly.entity_id
_entity_poly.type
_entity_poly.pdbx_seq_one_letter_code
_entity_poly.pdbx_strand_id
1 'polypeptide(L)'
;MNILDPIREQYAVSGVANVFLITGNVHDFQPVSEQLDKDQVTPYVKLPLLLQLSLPNDFNLVGYYDLHSWKFGRNPDEEAKQMQTITAAMGNKNQGNDMASVLNAASGSTGPLSIVPRSAFKDVEDLLFSMADQPEPSPCAVIMNYTESYLASGGWGTQGDTDDMVVRLLRWARSTVIRNASHLIILLCGEVSALHPALRDPDNGIHKINVKFPTRPDRRGFIKDWINHTVEESAGEKQEGVETFEEGVKTLLEHIDWWKEAPVWTPETIEGATKEWFEHLSGN
;
A
#
# COMPACT_ATOMS: atom_id res chain seq x y z
N MET A 1 10.66 -1.98 14.33
CA MET A 1 11.49 -2.24 13.15
C MET A 1 10.86 -1.53 11.95
N ASN A 2 11.52 -0.48 11.44
CA ASN A 2 10.98 0.32 10.34
C ASN A 2 10.90 -0.59 9.12
N ILE A 3 9.73 -0.66 8.48
CA ILE A 3 9.49 -1.52 7.32
C ILE A 3 10.46 -1.26 6.15
N LEU A 4 11.09 -0.08 6.15
CA LEU A 4 12.06 0.35 5.16
C LEU A 4 13.48 -0.13 5.46
N ASP A 5 13.80 -0.54 6.69
CA ASP A 5 15.16 -0.97 7.05
C ASP A 5 15.59 -2.20 6.24
N PRO A 6 14.78 -3.26 6.12
CA PRO A 6 15.12 -4.40 5.25
C PRO A 6 15.30 -4.01 3.79
N ILE A 7 14.48 -3.06 3.30
CA ILE A 7 14.59 -2.55 1.94
C ILE A 7 15.93 -1.84 1.79
N ARG A 8 16.26 -0.91 2.70
CA ARG A 8 17.51 -0.13 2.68
C ARG A 8 18.75 -1.01 2.81
N GLU A 9 18.76 -1.97 3.73
CA GLU A 9 19.88 -2.88 3.94
C GLU A 9 20.14 -3.75 2.70
N GLN A 10 19.08 -4.33 2.13
CA GLN A 10 19.24 -5.27 1.02
C GLN A 10 19.41 -4.58 -0.33
N TYR A 11 18.79 -3.42 -0.50
CA TYR A 11 18.89 -2.63 -1.72
C TYR A 11 20.16 -1.78 -1.76
N ALA A 12 20.41 -0.95 -0.74
CA ALA A 12 21.46 0.07 -0.77
C ALA A 12 22.85 -0.47 -0.38
N VAL A 13 22.93 -1.47 0.50
CA VAL A 13 24.22 -1.96 1.03
C VAL A 13 24.70 -3.22 0.31
N SER A 14 23.78 -4.07 -0.15
CA SER A 14 24.13 -5.39 -0.70
C SER A 14 23.86 -5.56 -2.20
N GLY A 15 23.01 -4.72 -2.81
CA GLY A 15 22.62 -4.86 -4.22
C GLY A 15 22.01 -6.23 -4.55
N VAL A 16 21.48 -6.95 -3.56
CA VAL A 16 21.09 -8.36 -3.70
C VAL A 16 19.72 -8.49 -4.37
N ALA A 17 18.82 -7.54 -4.14
CA ALA A 17 17.44 -7.59 -4.61
C ALA A 17 16.96 -6.23 -5.12
N ASN A 18 16.23 -6.26 -6.23
CA ASN A 18 15.58 -5.11 -6.86
C ASN A 18 14.05 -5.25 -6.92
N VAL A 19 13.51 -6.42 -6.57
CA VAL A 19 12.06 -6.68 -6.47
C VAL A 19 11.74 -7.16 -5.05
N PHE A 20 10.83 -6.45 -4.39
CA PHE A 20 10.36 -6.75 -3.04
C PHE A 20 8.87 -7.07 -3.06
N LEU A 21 8.47 -8.15 -2.38
CA LEU A 21 7.08 -8.49 -2.12
C LEU A 21 6.77 -8.20 -0.65
N ILE A 22 6.04 -7.11 -0.40
CA ILE A 22 5.59 -6.74 0.93
C ILE A 22 4.21 -7.34 1.17
N THR A 23 4.06 -8.11 2.24
CA THR A 23 2.87 -8.87 2.56
C THR A 23 2.30 -8.61 3.94
N GLY A 24 1.04 -8.99 4.17
CA GLY A 24 0.40 -8.89 5.49
C GLY A 24 -0.39 -7.60 5.63
N ASN A 25 -0.11 -6.80 6.66
CA ASN A 25 -0.90 -5.59 6.95
C ASN A 25 -0.51 -4.37 6.08
N VAL A 26 -0.61 -4.51 4.76
CA VAL A 26 -0.05 -3.54 3.79
C VAL A 26 -0.97 -2.38 3.44
N HIS A 27 -2.26 -2.48 3.77
CA HIS A 27 -3.26 -1.44 3.45
C HIS A 27 -3.62 -0.55 4.64
N ASP A 28 -3.06 -0.85 5.80
CA ASP A 28 -3.35 -0.16 7.05
C ASP A 28 -2.43 1.04 7.27
N PHE A 29 -2.75 1.80 8.30
CA PHE A 29 -1.94 2.91 8.77
C PHE A 29 -0.70 2.41 9.51
N GLN A 30 0.42 3.07 9.26
CA GLN A 30 1.71 2.82 9.89
C GLN A 30 2.21 4.12 10.53
N PRO A 31 2.86 4.04 11.70
CA PRO A 31 3.45 5.21 12.32
C PRO A 31 4.63 5.71 11.47
N VAL A 32 4.75 7.03 11.31
CA VAL A 32 5.84 7.65 10.53
C VAL A 32 7.21 7.50 11.22
N SER A 33 7.23 7.34 12.55
CA SER A 33 8.44 7.01 13.33
C SER A 33 8.15 5.95 14.38
N GLU A 34 9.15 5.16 14.76
CA GLU A 34 8.96 4.05 15.70
C GLU A 34 8.89 4.50 17.16
N GLN A 35 9.43 5.68 17.45
CA GLN A 35 9.61 6.20 18.79
C GLN A 35 9.65 7.73 18.74
N LEU A 36 8.57 8.35 19.20
CA LEU A 36 8.65 9.65 19.85
C LEU A 36 8.26 9.44 21.32
N ASP A 37 8.77 10.31 22.19
CA ASP A 37 8.58 10.29 23.64
C ASP A 37 7.14 9.90 24.04
N LYS A 38 6.97 9.33 25.23
CA LYS A 38 5.66 8.89 25.77
C LYS A 38 4.55 9.96 25.73
N ASP A 39 4.94 11.22 25.53
CA ASP A 39 4.08 12.39 25.52
C ASP A 39 3.87 12.99 24.10
N GLN A 40 4.49 12.46 23.05
CA GLN A 40 4.30 12.93 21.67
C GLN A 40 3.38 12.01 20.85
N VAL A 41 2.43 12.66 20.18
CA VAL A 41 1.54 12.04 19.20
C VAL A 41 2.35 11.67 17.96
N THR A 42 2.44 10.38 17.65
CA THR A 42 3.15 9.89 16.46
C THR A 42 2.16 9.85 15.30
N PRO A 43 2.36 10.63 14.22
CA PRO A 43 1.42 10.65 13.12
C PRO A 43 1.39 9.31 12.40
N TYR A 44 0.20 8.89 12.01
CA TYR A 44 -0.04 7.67 11.25
C TYR A 44 -0.41 7.99 9.80
N VAL A 45 0.21 7.26 8.85
CA VAL A 45 -0.09 7.39 7.42
C VAL A 45 -0.25 6.02 6.79
N LYS A 46 -1.00 5.92 5.68
CA LYS A 46 -1.14 4.65 4.96
C LYS A 46 0.22 4.16 4.47
N LEU A 47 0.51 2.86 4.63
CA LEU A 47 1.79 2.29 4.22
C LEU A 47 2.20 2.62 2.76
N PRO A 48 1.31 2.53 1.75
CA PRO A 48 1.67 2.91 0.38
C PRO A 48 2.23 4.33 0.27
N LEU A 49 1.63 5.28 1.00
CA LEU A 49 2.08 6.66 1.03
C LEU A 49 3.40 6.79 1.82
N LEU A 50 3.53 6.08 2.94
CA LEU A 50 4.78 6.03 3.70
C LEU A 50 5.95 5.58 2.83
N LEU A 51 5.76 4.50 2.06
CA LEU A 51 6.77 4.00 1.13
C LEU A 51 7.12 5.07 0.10
N GLN A 52 6.13 5.65 -0.58
CA GLN A 52 6.34 6.68 -1.59
C GLN A 52 7.15 7.87 -1.05
N LEU A 53 6.86 8.33 0.18
CA LEU A 53 7.53 9.49 0.80
C LEU A 53 8.90 9.18 1.37
N SER A 54 9.15 7.93 1.78
CA SER A 54 10.35 7.57 2.55
C SER A 54 11.47 6.96 1.72
N LEU A 55 11.22 6.76 0.42
CA LEU A 55 12.24 6.37 -0.54
C LEU A 55 13.30 7.47 -0.68
N PRO A 56 14.60 7.11 -0.74
CA PRO A 56 15.67 8.09 -0.85
C PRO A 56 15.53 9.01 -2.08
N ASN A 57 16.09 10.21 -2.00
CA ASN A 57 15.93 11.27 -3.02
C ASN A 57 16.70 11.01 -4.32
N ASP A 58 17.50 9.96 -4.38
CA ASP A 58 18.26 9.52 -5.54
C ASP A 58 17.39 8.83 -6.60
N PHE A 59 16.15 8.43 -6.27
CA PHE A 59 15.17 8.01 -7.26
C PHE A 59 14.68 9.20 -8.09
N ASN A 60 15.11 9.24 -9.35
CA ASN A 60 14.68 10.20 -10.37
C ASN A 60 13.18 10.08 -10.69
N LEU A 61 12.63 8.88 -10.56
CA LEU A 61 11.22 8.59 -10.81
C LEU A 61 10.66 7.71 -9.70
N VAL A 62 9.49 8.07 -9.17
CA VAL A 62 8.75 7.25 -8.21
C VAL A 62 7.32 7.11 -8.72
N GLY A 63 7.00 5.93 -9.25
CA GLY A 63 5.68 5.59 -9.76
C GLY A 63 4.92 4.74 -8.76
N TYR A 64 3.65 5.08 -8.55
CA TYR A 64 2.71 4.30 -7.77
C TYR A 64 1.56 3.85 -8.67
N TYR A 65 1.37 2.54 -8.76
CA TYR A 65 0.35 1.90 -9.56
C TYR A 65 -0.76 1.30 -8.70
N ASP A 66 -1.99 1.62 -9.07
CA ASP A 66 -3.22 0.98 -8.66
C ASP A 66 -3.99 0.61 -9.94
N LEU A 67 -4.89 -0.38 -9.86
CA LEU A 67 -5.78 -0.76 -10.97
C LEU A 67 -6.57 0.42 -11.56
N HIS A 68 -6.74 1.49 -10.79
CA HIS A 68 -7.54 2.65 -11.17
C HIS A 68 -6.71 3.85 -11.64
N SER A 69 -5.42 3.92 -11.30
CA SER A 69 -4.63 5.12 -11.56
C SER A 69 -3.13 4.90 -11.42
N TRP A 70 -2.38 5.76 -12.10
CA TRP A 70 -0.97 6.00 -11.83
C TRP A 70 -0.82 7.31 -11.06
N LYS A 71 0.10 7.33 -10.10
CA LYS A 71 0.57 8.54 -9.44
C LYS A 71 2.09 8.60 -9.55
N PHE A 72 2.62 9.80 -9.75
CA PHE A 72 4.05 10.04 -9.84
C PHE A 72 4.45 11.19 -8.92
N GLY A 73 5.71 11.20 -8.50
CA GLY A 73 6.25 12.21 -7.61
C GLY A 73 6.08 11.84 -6.14
N ARG A 74 6.84 12.49 -5.25
CA ARG A 74 6.57 12.44 -3.80
C ARG A 74 5.49 13.44 -3.40
N ASN A 75 5.27 14.46 -4.23
CA ASN A 75 4.27 15.51 -4.07
C ASN A 75 3.72 15.94 -5.44
N PRO A 76 2.60 16.70 -5.46
CA PRO A 76 2.00 17.19 -6.70
C PRO A 76 2.94 18.06 -7.55
N ASP A 77 3.88 18.78 -6.92
CA ASP A 77 4.83 19.66 -7.63
C ASP A 77 5.90 18.87 -8.42
N GLU A 78 6.27 17.69 -7.93
CA GLU A 78 7.18 16.76 -8.61
C GLU A 78 6.48 15.99 -9.74
N GLU A 79 5.16 15.80 -9.65
CA GLU A 79 4.38 15.03 -10.62
C GLU A 79 4.58 15.57 -12.05
N ALA A 80 4.50 16.87 -12.24
CA ALA A 80 4.71 17.50 -13.55
C ALA A 80 6.12 17.24 -14.12
N LYS A 81 7.15 17.24 -13.28
CA LYS A 81 8.55 16.96 -13.69
C LYS A 81 8.73 15.49 -14.04
N GLN A 82 8.19 14.59 -13.22
CA GLN A 82 8.25 13.16 -13.45
C GLN A 82 7.51 12.75 -14.73
N MET A 83 6.40 13.42 -15.03
CA MET A 83 5.65 13.22 -16.27
C MET A 83 6.43 13.62 -17.52
N GLN A 84 7.27 14.66 -17.45
CA GLN A 84 8.22 15.01 -18.52
C GLN A 84 9.29 13.92 -18.67
N THR A 85 9.84 13.41 -17.57
CA THR A 85 10.82 12.31 -17.58
C THR A 85 10.25 11.05 -18.22
N ILE A 86 9.03 10.65 -17.87
CA ILE A 86 8.34 9.49 -18.48
C ILE A 86 8.13 9.72 -19.97
N THR A 87 7.66 10.90 -20.36
CA THR A 87 7.43 11.21 -21.78
C THR A 87 8.74 11.17 -22.58
N ALA A 88 9.85 11.66 -22.03
CA ALA A 88 11.16 11.58 -22.66
C ALA A 88 11.66 10.12 -22.78
N ALA A 89 11.47 9.32 -21.72
CA ALA A 89 11.85 7.91 -21.70
C ALA A 89 11.08 7.06 -22.73
N MET A 90 9.77 7.32 -22.87
CA MET A 90 8.85 6.57 -23.73
C MET A 90 8.81 7.11 -25.17
N GLY A 91 9.10 8.41 -25.37
CA GLY A 91 9.00 9.10 -26.66
C GLY A 91 9.98 8.62 -27.73
N ASN A 92 11.05 7.92 -27.35
CA ASN A 92 12.10 7.48 -28.28
C ASN A 92 11.79 6.18 -29.07
N LYS A 93 10.61 5.56 -28.86
CA LYS A 93 10.21 4.31 -29.57
C LYS A 93 8.91 4.38 -30.37
N ASN A 94 8.18 5.50 -30.36
CA ASN A 94 6.91 5.65 -31.09
C ASN A 94 7.10 6.01 -32.59
N GLN A 95 7.91 5.23 -33.32
CA GLN A 95 7.82 5.13 -34.78
C GLN A 95 7.29 3.75 -35.16
N GLY A 96 5.97 3.57 -35.06
CA GLY A 96 5.28 2.37 -35.49
C GLY A 96 3.83 2.42 -35.02
N ASN A 97 2.92 2.60 -35.97
CA ASN A 97 1.47 2.70 -35.79
C ASN A 97 0.93 1.86 -34.63
N ASP A 98 0.18 2.47 -33.71
CA ASP A 98 -0.94 1.75 -33.10
C ASP A 98 -2.05 2.67 -32.62
N MET A 99 -3.26 2.17 -32.78
CA MET A 99 -4.56 2.68 -32.33
C MET A 99 -4.66 2.83 -30.78
N ALA A 100 -3.53 2.83 -30.07
CA ALA A 100 -3.40 2.84 -28.62
C ALA A 100 -3.56 4.23 -28.02
N SER A 101 -3.15 5.28 -28.76
CA SER A 101 -3.42 6.69 -28.41
C SER A 101 -4.91 7.07 -28.51
N VAL A 102 -5.71 6.28 -29.25
CA VAL A 102 -7.15 6.51 -29.45
C VAL A 102 -7.98 5.89 -28.31
N LEU A 103 -7.49 4.85 -27.62
CA LEU A 103 -8.15 4.22 -26.46
C LEU A 103 -7.77 4.84 -25.10
N ASN A 104 -6.73 5.68 -25.04
CA ASN A 104 -6.53 6.64 -23.94
C ASN A 104 -7.80 7.49 -23.67
N ALA A 105 -8.73 7.59 -24.64
CA ALA A 105 -9.90 8.47 -24.63
C ALA A 105 -11.21 7.89 -24.05
N ALA A 106 -11.28 6.63 -23.56
CA ALA A 106 -12.58 6.04 -23.17
C ALA A 106 -12.85 5.82 -21.66
N SER A 107 -11.82 5.78 -20.79
CA SER A 107 -12.07 5.59 -19.34
C SER A 107 -10.90 6.07 -18.46
N GLY A 108 -10.86 7.36 -18.16
CA GLY A 108 -10.32 7.88 -16.90
C GLY A 108 -8.81 7.94 -16.65
N SER A 109 -7.92 7.61 -17.61
CA SER A 109 -6.47 7.79 -17.41
C SER A 109 -5.99 9.18 -17.88
N THR A 110 -5.57 10.05 -16.98
CA THR A 110 -4.93 11.33 -17.29
C THR A 110 -3.40 11.24 -17.33
N GLY A 111 -2.82 10.08 -17.72
CA GLY A 111 -1.37 9.84 -17.69
C GLY A 111 -0.81 9.08 -18.91
N PRO A 112 0.54 9.10 -19.11
CA PRO A 112 1.22 8.50 -20.27
C PRO A 112 1.33 6.96 -20.22
N LEU A 113 1.10 6.34 -19.06
CA LEU A 113 1.14 4.89 -18.88
C LEU A 113 -0.28 4.32 -18.83
N SER A 114 -0.46 3.12 -19.36
CA SER A 114 -1.76 2.44 -19.32
C SER A 114 -2.15 2.05 -17.89
N ILE A 115 -3.44 2.14 -17.55
CA ILE A 115 -3.99 1.60 -16.30
C ILE A 115 -4.32 0.11 -16.38
N VAL A 116 -4.43 -0.44 -17.60
CA VAL A 116 -4.75 -1.85 -17.82
C VAL A 116 -3.53 -2.70 -17.45
N PRO A 117 -3.62 -3.68 -16.53
CA PRO A 117 -2.45 -4.37 -15.97
C PRO A 117 -1.45 -4.87 -17.01
N ARG A 118 -1.91 -5.62 -18.02
CA ARG A 118 -1.01 -6.17 -19.06
C ARG A 118 -0.18 -5.08 -19.76
N SER A 119 -0.85 -4.00 -20.18
CA SER A 119 -0.20 -2.87 -20.85
C SER A 119 0.66 -2.07 -19.87
N ALA A 120 0.20 -1.87 -18.64
CA ALA A 120 0.93 -1.18 -17.57
C ALA A 120 2.28 -1.87 -17.29
N PHE A 121 2.30 -3.20 -17.20
CA PHE A 121 3.53 -3.97 -17.02
C PHE A 121 4.49 -3.84 -18.19
N LYS A 122 3.98 -3.82 -19.42
CA LYS A 122 4.80 -3.57 -20.61
C LYS A 122 5.38 -2.14 -20.59
N ASP A 123 4.55 -1.14 -20.29
CA ASP A 123 4.98 0.25 -20.23
C ASP A 123 6.04 0.47 -19.14
N VAL A 124 5.87 -0.18 -17.97
CA VAL A 124 6.88 -0.20 -16.90
C VAL A 124 8.15 -0.89 -17.35
N GLU A 125 8.08 -2.02 -18.05
CA GLU A 125 9.26 -2.68 -18.60
C GLU A 125 10.03 -1.74 -19.54
N ASP A 126 9.33 -1.17 -20.51
CA ASP A 126 9.90 -0.25 -21.50
C ASP A 126 10.56 0.95 -20.81
N LEU A 127 9.91 1.50 -19.78
CA LEU A 127 10.44 2.58 -18.95
C LEU A 127 11.70 2.18 -18.18
N LEU A 128 11.67 1.06 -17.44
CA LEU A 128 12.82 0.58 -16.66
C LEU A 128 14.03 0.35 -17.55
N PHE A 129 13.87 -0.32 -18.69
CA PHE A 129 15.00 -0.54 -19.60
C PHE A 129 15.46 0.74 -20.30
N SER A 130 14.56 1.67 -20.63
CA SER A 130 14.93 2.97 -21.22
C SER A 130 15.72 3.85 -20.25
N MET A 131 15.39 3.81 -18.97
CA MET A 131 16.08 4.56 -17.90
C MET A 131 17.43 3.91 -17.53
N ALA A 132 17.54 2.59 -17.67
CA ALA A 132 18.79 1.86 -17.47
C ALA A 132 19.79 2.05 -18.61
N ASP A 133 19.33 2.27 -19.86
CA ASP A 133 20.17 2.41 -21.06
C ASP A 133 20.76 3.83 -21.23
N GLN A 134 20.42 4.77 -20.34
CA GLN A 134 20.98 6.12 -20.35
C GLN A 134 22.48 6.10 -20.02
N PRO A 135 23.29 7.06 -20.54
CA PRO A 135 24.72 7.17 -20.22
C PRO A 135 25.01 7.21 -18.71
N GLU A 136 24.11 7.85 -17.96
CA GLU A 136 24.02 7.76 -16.51
C GLU A 136 22.66 7.13 -16.17
N PRO A 137 22.62 5.88 -15.65
CA PRO A 137 21.38 5.22 -15.29
C PRO A 137 20.59 6.07 -14.30
N SER A 138 19.29 6.25 -14.57
CA SER A 138 18.40 7.05 -13.72
C SER A 138 17.56 6.13 -12.82
N PRO A 139 17.85 6.03 -11.51
CA PRO A 139 17.13 5.15 -10.59
C PRO A 139 15.63 5.41 -10.59
N CYS A 140 14.84 4.35 -10.68
CA CYS A 140 13.38 4.38 -10.74
C CYS A 140 12.80 3.48 -9.67
N ALA A 141 11.82 3.96 -8.91
CA ALA A 141 11.04 3.16 -7.99
C ALA A 141 9.61 2.98 -8.51
N VAL A 142 9.12 1.75 -8.57
CA VAL A 142 7.75 1.42 -8.96
C VAL A 142 7.09 0.64 -7.84
N ILE A 143 6.03 1.20 -7.25
CA ILE A 143 5.23 0.58 -6.20
C ILE A 143 3.92 0.13 -6.82
N MET A 144 3.64 -1.16 -6.80
CA MET A 144 2.43 -1.76 -7.35
C MET A 144 1.54 -2.24 -6.21
N ASN A 145 0.33 -1.68 -6.11
CA ASN A 145 -0.61 -2.02 -5.05
C ASN A 145 -1.66 -3.05 -5.48
N TYR A 146 -2.27 -3.73 -4.51
CA TYR A 146 -3.30 -4.76 -4.71
C TYR A 146 -2.89 -5.84 -5.71
N THR A 147 -1.63 -6.27 -5.64
CA THR A 147 -1.00 -7.16 -6.64
C THR A 147 -1.72 -8.50 -6.79
N GLU A 148 -2.36 -9.00 -5.74
CA GLU A 148 -3.23 -10.17 -5.75
C GLU A 148 -4.41 -10.03 -6.75
N SER A 149 -4.82 -8.82 -7.12
CA SER A 149 -5.99 -8.62 -7.98
C SER A 149 -5.71 -8.88 -9.46
N TYR A 150 -4.46 -8.72 -9.90
CA TYR A 150 -4.05 -8.88 -11.30
C TYR A 150 -2.91 -9.90 -11.49
N LEU A 151 -2.29 -10.38 -10.40
CA LEU A 151 -1.30 -11.45 -10.39
C LEU A 151 -1.83 -12.70 -9.64
N ALA A 152 -3.14 -12.88 -9.53
CA ALA A 152 -3.73 -14.08 -8.93
C ALA A 152 -3.58 -15.32 -9.83
N SER A 153 -3.39 -16.49 -9.21
CA SER A 153 -3.45 -17.74 -9.98
C SER A 153 -4.87 -17.97 -10.51
N GLY A 154 -5.02 -18.14 -11.82
CA GLY A 154 -6.34 -18.39 -12.43
C GLY A 154 -7.29 -17.20 -12.35
N GLY A 155 -6.76 -15.97 -12.33
CA GLY A 155 -7.55 -14.73 -12.26
C GLY A 155 -8.49 -14.52 -13.46
N TRP A 156 -9.32 -13.48 -13.35
CA TRP A 156 -10.40 -13.13 -14.29
C TRP A 156 -9.97 -12.73 -15.71
N GLY A 157 -8.68 -12.78 -16.04
CA GLY A 157 -8.14 -12.50 -17.37
C GLY A 157 -8.10 -13.74 -18.27
N THR A 158 -7.57 -13.62 -19.48
CA THR A 158 -7.18 -14.84 -20.21
C THR A 158 -5.99 -15.45 -19.47
N GLN A 159 -5.97 -16.77 -19.30
CA GLN A 159 -4.91 -17.46 -18.55
C GLN A 159 -3.49 -17.05 -18.99
N GLY A 160 -3.31 -16.66 -20.26
CA GLY A 160 -2.03 -16.17 -20.80
C GLY A 160 -1.63 -14.73 -20.40
N ASP A 161 -2.55 -13.88 -19.95
CA ASP A 161 -2.23 -12.50 -19.56
C ASP A 161 -1.48 -12.44 -18.23
N THR A 162 -1.98 -13.15 -17.22
CA THR A 162 -1.35 -13.20 -15.90
C THR A 162 -0.01 -13.92 -15.96
N ASP A 163 0.08 -15.02 -16.71
CA ASP A 163 1.32 -15.77 -16.88
C ASP A 163 2.42 -14.90 -17.52
N ASP A 164 2.08 -14.08 -18.53
CA ASP A 164 3.04 -13.13 -19.14
C ASP A 164 3.56 -12.10 -18.13
N MET A 165 2.67 -11.48 -17.33
CA MET A 165 3.05 -10.51 -16.30
C MET A 165 3.93 -11.15 -15.21
N VAL A 166 3.58 -12.36 -14.76
CA VAL A 166 4.38 -13.12 -13.79
C VAL A 166 5.77 -13.40 -14.36
N VAL A 167 5.86 -13.89 -15.60
CA VAL A 167 7.15 -14.16 -16.25
C VAL A 167 8.00 -12.89 -16.38
N ARG A 168 7.40 -11.74 -16.70
CA ARG A 168 8.09 -10.44 -16.73
C ARG A 168 8.67 -10.07 -15.37
N LEU A 169 7.88 -10.15 -14.30
CA LEU A 169 8.36 -9.90 -12.94
C LEU A 169 9.52 -10.82 -12.54
N LEU A 170 9.40 -12.10 -12.85
CA LEU A 170 10.45 -13.10 -12.59
C LEU A 170 11.73 -12.82 -13.38
N ARG A 171 11.63 -12.19 -14.55
CA ARG A 171 12.79 -11.69 -15.32
C ARG A 171 13.35 -10.43 -14.68
N TRP A 172 12.49 -9.49 -14.25
CA TRP A 172 12.95 -8.27 -13.60
C TRP A 172 13.72 -8.55 -12.31
N ALA A 173 13.22 -9.48 -11.49
CA ALA A 173 13.86 -9.92 -10.25
C ALA A 173 15.28 -10.50 -10.46
N ARG A 174 15.53 -11.09 -11.62
CA ARG A 174 16.82 -11.68 -11.99
C ARG A 174 17.67 -10.79 -12.89
N SER A 175 17.18 -9.62 -13.29
CA SER A 175 17.84 -8.75 -14.24
C SER A 175 18.99 -7.98 -13.58
N THR A 176 20.20 -8.22 -14.06
CA THR A 176 21.38 -7.44 -13.67
C THR A 176 21.30 -6.00 -14.16
N VAL A 177 20.62 -5.75 -15.29
CA VAL A 177 20.44 -4.39 -15.85
C VAL A 177 19.61 -3.53 -14.89
N ILE A 178 18.46 -4.05 -14.45
CA ILE A 178 17.55 -3.34 -13.52
C ILE A 178 18.23 -3.12 -12.17
N ARG A 179 19.00 -4.11 -11.71
CA ARG A 179 19.77 -4.02 -10.46
C ARG A 179 20.91 -3.00 -10.53
N ASN A 180 21.71 -3.02 -11.60
CA ASN A 180 22.84 -2.09 -11.78
C ASN A 180 22.38 -0.64 -12.01
N ALA A 181 21.20 -0.47 -12.62
CA ALA A 181 20.56 0.82 -12.77
C ALA A 181 19.87 1.32 -11.48
N SER A 182 19.99 0.57 -10.37
CA SER A 182 19.34 0.87 -9.09
C SER A 182 17.84 1.16 -9.32
N HIS A 183 17.15 0.24 -9.97
CA HIS A 183 15.70 0.29 -10.03
C HIS A 183 15.10 -0.55 -8.90
N LEU A 184 14.02 -0.06 -8.32
CA LEU A 184 13.33 -0.68 -7.20
C LEU A 184 11.89 -0.97 -7.59
N ILE A 185 11.46 -2.22 -7.47
CA ILE A 185 10.08 -2.63 -7.67
C ILE A 185 9.54 -3.16 -6.35
N ILE A 186 8.42 -2.60 -5.89
CA ILE A 186 7.75 -3.02 -4.66
C ILE A 186 6.35 -3.51 -5.03
N LEU A 187 6.05 -4.76 -4.68
CA LEU A 187 4.74 -5.38 -4.81
C LEU A 187 4.07 -5.36 -3.43
N LEU A 188 2.91 -4.72 -3.30
CA LEU A 188 2.09 -4.76 -2.09
C LEU A 188 0.99 -5.79 -2.27
N CYS A 189 0.94 -6.76 -1.35
CA CYS A 189 -0.01 -7.86 -1.38
C CYS A 189 -0.65 -8.08 0.00
N GLY A 190 -1.95 -7.84 0.14
CA GLY A 190 -2.68 -8.12 1.37
C GLY A 190 -2.94 -9.61 1.53
N GLU A 191 -3.41 -10.25 0.46
CA GLU A 191 -3.75 -11.68 0.46
C GLU A 191 -2.75 -12.53 -0.31
N VAL A 192 -1.71 -13.01 0.39
CA VAL A 192 -0.62 -13.78 -0.21
C VAL A 192 -1.10 -15.10 -0.81
N SER A 193 -2.17 -15.70 -0.27
CA SER A 193 -2.66 -17.00 -0.77
C SER A 193 -3.24 -16.88 -2.18
N ALA A 194 -3.79 -15.71 -2.53
CA ALA A 194 -4.33 -15.42 -3.85
C ALA A 194 -3.24 -15.20 -4.91
N LEU A 195 -2.05 -14.74 -4.50
CA LEU A 195 -0.95 -14.44 -5.40
C LEU A 195 -0.42 -15.68 -6.14
N HIS A 196 0.01 -15.52 -7.39
CA HIS A 196 0.60 -16.59 -8.18
C HIS A 196 1.76 -17.31 -7.44
N PRO A 197 1.79 -18.66 -7.38
CA PRO A 197 2.79 -19.42 -6.62
C PRO A 197 4.24 -19.06 -6.94
N ALA A 198 4.57 -18.83 -8.21
CA ALA A 198 5.92 -18.46 -8.61
C ALA A 198 6.40 -17.14 -7.97
N LEU A 199 5.50 -16.19 -7.68
CA LEU A 199 5.89 -14.93 -7.04
C LEU A 199 6.12 -15.09 -5.53
N ARG A 200 5.66 -16.20 -4.94
CA ARG A 200 5.81 -16.51 -3.51
C ARG A 200 7.09 -17.28 -3.20
N ASP A 201 7.68 -17.90 -4.20
CA ASP A 201 8.86 -18.74 -4.07
C ASP A 201 10.13 -17.88 -3.90
N PRO A 202 10.86 -18.02 -2.78
CA PRO A 202 12.06 -17.22 -2.51
C PRO A 202 13.19 -17.44 -3.53
N ASP A 203 13.23 -18.59 -4.21
CA ASP A 203 14.29 -18.91 -5.18
C ASP A 203 14.15 -18.11 -6.49
N ASN A 204 13.05 -17.37 -6.64
CA ASN A 204 12.77 -16.56 -7.81
C ASN A 204 13.38 -15.15 -7.78
N GLY A 205 14.17 -14.83 -6.75
CA GLY A 205 14.86 -13.55 -6.63
C GLY A 205 13.97 -12.39 -6.15
N ILE A 206 12.76 -12.69 -5.69
CA ILE A 206 11.84 -11.73 -5.09
C ILE A 206 12.03 -11.79 -3.58
N HIS A 207 12.38 -10.67 -2.96
CA HIS A 207 12.57 -10.64 -1.52
C HIS A 207 11.27 -10.35 -0.78
N LYS A 208 10.88 -11.22 0.16
CA LYS A 208 9.61 -11.10 0.87
C LYS A 208 9.77 -10.38 2.22
N ILE A 209 8.99 -9.33 2.43
CA ILE A 209 8.90 -8.61 3.71
C ILE A 209 7.49 -8.77 4.25
N ASN A 210 7.35 -9.17 5.52
CA ASN A 210 6.03 -9.36 6.13
C ASN A 210 5.73 -8.26 7.17
N VAL A 211 4.70 -7.47 6.90
CA VAL A 211 4.15 -6.46 7.79
C VAL A 211 3.21 -7.12 8.78
N LYS A 212 3.53 -7.03 10.06
CA LYS A 212 2.70 -7.59 11.12
C LYS A 212 1.45 -6.73 11.31
N PHE A 213 0.34 -7.38 11.63
CA PHE A 213 -0.85 -6.68 12.11
C PHE A 213 -0.58 -5.98 13.45
N PRO A 214 -1.22 -4.82 13.71
CA PRO A 214 -0.96 -4.02 14.89
C PRO A 214 -1.37 -4.79 16.15
N THR A 215 -0.52 -4.71 17.17
CA THR A 215 -0.80 -5.27 18.48
C THR A 215 -1.82 -4.40 19.24
N ARG A 216 -2.34 -4.90 20.38
CA ARG A 216 -3.23 -4.10 21.24
C ARG A 216 -2.63 -2.73 21.62
N PRO A 217 -1.36 -2.64 22.06
CA PRO A 217 -0.68 -1.36 22.28
C PRO A 217 -0.67 -0.46 21.04
N ASP A 218 -0.33 -0.99 19.87
CA ASP A 218 -0.23 -0.20 18.62
C ASP A 218 -1.59 0.41 18.25
N ARG A 219 -2.66 -0.40 18.34
CA ARG A 219 -4.03 0.08 18.11
C ARG A 219 -4.44 1.18 19.09
N ARG A 220 -4.07 1.07 20.37
CA ARG A 220 -4.32 2.14 21.36
C ARG A 220 -3.56 3.41 21.00
N GLY A 221 -2.33 3.29 20.50
CA GLY A 221 -1.54 4.42 20.01
C GLY A 221 -2.22 5.13 18.84
N PHE A 222 -2.64 4.37 17.83
CA PHE A 222 -3.37 4.87 16.67
C PHE A 222 -4.66 5.61 17.06
N ILE A 223 -5.51 5.01 17.92
CA ILE A 223 -6.78 5.65 18.28
C ILE A 223 -6.54 6.96 19.06
N LYS A 224 -5.50 7.02 19.90
CA LYS A 224 -5.12 8.26 20.59
C LYS A 224 -4.69 9.37 19.62
N ASP A 225 -3.87 9.03 18.63
CA ASP A 225 -3.47 9.95 17.55
C ASP A 225 -4.69 10.46 16.78
N TRP A 226 -5.57 9.55 16.39
CA TRP A 226 -6.79 9.85 15.63
C TRP A 226 -7.75 10.80 16.38
N ILE A 227 -7.99 10.55 17.67
CA ILE A 227 -8.83 11.43 18.51
C ILE A 227 -8.22 12.83 18.57
N ASN A 228 -6.92 12.94 18.80
CA ASN A 228 -6.26 14.25 18.93
C ASN A 228 -6.37 15.07 17.64
N HIS A 229 -6.21 14.43 16.48
CA HIS A 229 -6.34 15.12 15.19
C HIS A 229 -7.78 15.49 14.82
N THR A 230 -8.78 14.72 15.27
CA THR A 230 -10.19 14.95 14.91
C THR A 230 -10.84 16.00 15.83
N VAL A 231 -10.42 16.08 17.10
CA VAL A 231 -10.92 17.09 18.06
C VAL A 231 -10.47 18.51 17.70
N GLU A 232 -9.28 18.67 17.11
CA GLU A 232 -8.79 19.99 16.66
C GLU A 232 -9.56 20.53 15.45
N GLU A 233 -10.03 19.66 14.54
CA GLU A 233 -10.83 20.05 13.37
C GLU A 233 -12.32 20.34 13.69
N SER A 234 -12.83 19.78 14.79
CA SER A 234 -14.25 19.81 15.16
C SER A 234 -14.62 20.81 16.26
N ALA A 235 -13.75 21.78 16.56
CA ALA A 235 -13.95 22.85 17.54
C ALA A 235 -15.03 23.90 17.15
N GLY A 236 -16.11 23.47 16.50
CA GLY A 236 -17.37 24.20 16.39
C GLY A 236 -18.24 24.05 17.64
N GLU A 237 -19.28 24.89 17.78
CA GLU A 237 -20.15 24.95 18.96
C GLU A 237 -20.70 23.57 19.37
N LYS A 238 -20.32 23.12 20.57
CA LYS A 238 -20.89 21.94 21.22
C LYS A 238 -22.35 22.19 21.58
N GLN A 239 -23.25 21.34 21.07
CA GLN A 239 -24.62 21.27 21.56
C GLN A 239 -24.67 20.54 22.91
N GLU A 240 -25.42 21.09 23.86
CA GLU A 240 -25.55 20.56 25.20
C GLU A 240 -26.25 19.19 25.20
N GLY A 241 -25.55 18.14 25.66
CA GLY A 241 -26.10 16.79 25.82
C GLY A 241 -25.81 15.77 24.71
N VAL A 242 -25.05 16.15 23.68
CA VAL A 242 -24.56 15.21 22.64
C VAL A 242 -23.06 15.02 22.81
N GLU A 243 -22.63 13.85 23.29
CA GLU A 243 -21.21 13.47 23.22
C GLU A 243 -20.84 13.27 21.75
N THR A 244 -19.71 13.85 21.32
CA THR A 244 -19.22 13.56 19.96
C THR A 244 -18.74 12.12 19.87
N PHE A 245 -18.65 11.59 18.66
CA PHE A 245 -18.15 10.23 18.47
C PHE A 245 -16.73 10.08 19.03
N GLU A 246 -15.87 11.09 18.87
CA GLU A 246 -14.50 11.13 19.37
C GLU A 246 -14.46 11.12 20.90
N GLU A 247 -15.34 11.88 21.55
CA GLU A 247 -15.48 11.89 23.02
C GLU A 247 -15.97 10.54 23.55
N GLY A 248 -16.96 9.95 22.89
CA GLY A 248 -17.43 8.60 23.21
C GLY A 248 -16.34 7.55 23.07
N VAL A 249 -15.54 7.60 21.99
CA VAL A 249 -14.38 6.71 21.78
C VAL A 249 -13.30 6.93 22.85
N LYS A 250 -13.05 8.19 23.26
CA LYS A 250 -12.13 8.51 24.35
C LYS A 250 -12.58 7.89 25.67
N THR A 251 -13.84 8.11 26.06
CA THR A 251 -14.45 7.52 27.27
C THR A 251 -14.41 5.99 27.22
N LEU A 252 -14.65 5.40 26.06
CA LEU A 252 -14.55 3.95 25.86
C LEU A 252 -13.11 3.44 26.02
N LEU A 253 -12.11 4.17 25.52
CA LEU A 253 -10.69 3.83 25.69
C LEU A 253 -10.22 3.92 27.14
N GLU A 254 -10.69 4.93 27.90
CA GLU A 254 -10.39 5.09 29.32
C GLU A 254 -10.88 3.91 30.15
N HIS A 255 -12.01 3.32 29.74
CA HIS A 255 -12.68 2.23 30.44
C HIS A 255 -12.56 0.87 29.74
N ILE A 256 -11.69 0.75 28.72
CA ILE A 256 -11.62 -0.44 27.86
C ILE A 256 -11.33 -1.74 28.65
N ASP A 257 -10.60 -1.62 29.76
CA ASP A 257 -10.23 -2.75 30.61
C ASP A 257 -11.40 -3.29 31.44
N TRP A 258 -12.49 -2.53 31.63
CA TRP A 258 -13.71 -3.02 32.29
C TRP A 258 -14.30 -4.23 31.55
N TRP A 259 -14.16 -4.26 30.24
CA TRP A 259 -14.68 -5.32 29.38
C TRP A 259 -13.81 -6.57 29.33
N LYS A 260 -12.63 -6.55 29.97
CA LYS A 260 -11.73 -7.71 30.01
C LYS A 260 -12.34 -8.89 30.75
N GLU A 261 -13.12 -8.61 31.79
CA GLU A 261 -13.82 -9.60 32.61
C GLU A 261 -15.31 -9.72 32.22
N ALA A 262 -15.72 -9.12 31.09
CA ALA A 262 -17.11 -9.19 30.65
C ALA A 262 -17.47 -10.66 30.35
N PRO A 263 -18.63 -11.14 30.84
CA PRO A 263 -19.06 -12.51 30.61
C PRO A 263 -19.27 -12.75 29.11
N VAL A 264 -18.85 -13.92 28.63
CA VAL A 264 -19.18 -14.35 27.28
C VAL A 264 -20.64 -14.76 27.26
N TRP A 265 -21.44 -14.01 26.50
CA TRP A 265 -22.86 -14.30 26.34
C TRP A 265 -23.07 -15.60 25.56
N THR A 266 -23.53 -16.63 26.28
CA THR A 266 -24.12 -17.85 25.72
C THR A 266 -25.64 -17.74 25.74
N PRO A 267 -26.36 -18.44 24.85
CA PRO A 267 -27.83 -18.46 24.86
C PRO A 267 -28.42 -18.68 26.26
N GLU A 268 -27.83 -19.59 27.04
CA GLU A 268 -28.24 -19.92 28.41
C GLU A 268 -28.02 -18.76 29.40
N THR A 269 -26.87 -18.07 29.31
CA THR A 269 -26.58 -16.90 30.17
C THR A 269 -27.40 -15.67 29.80
N ILE A 270 -27.76 -15.50 28.52
CA ILE A 270 -28.65 -14.44 28.06
C ILE A 270 -30.06 -14.68 28.60
N GLU A 271 -30.57 -15.90 28.50
CA GLU A 271 -31.88 -16.29 29.03
C GLU A 271 -31.97 -15.99 30.53
N GLY A 272 -30.94 -16.37 31.29
CA GLY A 272 -30.87 -16.07 32.73
C GLY A 272 -30.82 -14.58 33.04
N ALA A 273 -29.99 -13.80 32.36
CA ALA A 273 -29.81 -12.37 32.62
C ALA A 273 -31.00 -11.50 32.15
N THR A 274 -31.74 -11.94 31.14
CA THR A 274 -32.87 -11.18 30.56
C THR A 274 -34.22 -11.57 31.15
N LYS A 275 -34.29 -12.66 31.93
CA LYS A 275 -35.53 -13.19 32.52
C LYS A 275 -36.33 -12.13 33.29
N GLU A 276 -35.68 -11.38 34.17
CA GLU A 276 -36.34 -10.37 35.01
C GLU A 276 -36.88 -9.20 34.17
N TRP A 277 -36.17 -8.82 33.10
CA TRP A 277 -36.64 -7.82 32.15
C TRP A 277 -37.89 -8.31 31.41
N PHE A 278 -37.91 -9.57 30.95
CA PHE A 278 -39.07 -10.14 30.27
C PHE A 278 -40.26 -10.37 31.22
N GLU A 279 -40.04 -10.72 32.49
CA GLU A 279 -41.10 -10.79 33.50
C GLU A 279 -41.77 -9.43 33.72
N HIS A 280 -41.00 -8.33 33.74
CA HIS A 280 -41.53 -6.98 33.85
C HIS A 280 -42.15 -6.45 32.54
N LEU A 281 -41.61 -6.84 31.38
CA LEU A 281 -42.11 -6.41 30.07
C LEU A 281 -43.31 -7.23 29.56
N SER A 282 -43.52 -8.43 30.08
CA SER A 282 -44.69 -9.28 29.76
C SER A 282 -45.92 -8.98 30.62
N GLY A 283 -45.80 -8.03 31.56
CA GLY A 283 -46.92 -7.46 32.31
C GLY A 283 -47.71 -6.43 31.48
N ASN A 284 -48.40 -6.90 30.44
CA ASN A 284 -49.57 -6.24 29.82
C ASN A 284 -50.41 -7.26 29.05
#